data_AF-A0A0C2ZMK8-F1
#
_entry.id   AF-A0A0C2ZMK8-F1
#
_cell.length_a   1.000
_cell.length_b   1.000
_cell.length_c   1.000
_cell.angle_alpha   90.00
_cell.angle_beta   90.00
_cell.angle_gamma   90.00
#
_symmetry.space_group_name_H-M   'P 1'
#
loop_
_entity.id
_entity.type
_entity.pdbx_description
1 polymer ?
#
loop_
_entity_poly.entity_id
_entity_poly.type
_entity_poly.pdbx_seq_one_letter_code
_entity_poly.pdbx_strand_id
1 'polypeptide(L)'
;MKEKFNNLKNNPEFQEKLQQMKPKRNIWGVLGVMLVFFVPEVVNYFYSVEINLWIQELAQTTPNQDIGNLLAWSSEKIFTGEISWFNIGLGVAFLVWMFWDKR
;
A
#
# COMPACT_ATOMS: atom_id res chain seq x y z
N MET A 1 22.76 -4.02 -16.16
CA MET A 1 21.29 -4.10 -15.90
C MET A 1 20.53 -4.84 -17.00
N LYS A 2 20.70 -4.49 -18.29
CA LYS A 2 20.01 -5.17 -19.42
C LYS A 2 20.12 -6.70 -19.38
N GLU A 3 21.31 -7.25 -19.13
CA GLU A 3 21.48 -8.71 -19.04
C GLU A 3 20.73 -9.33 -17.85
N LYS A 4 20.73 -8.67 -16.68
CA LYS A 4 19.95 -9.13 -15.52
C LYS A 4 18.45 -9.14 -15.82
N PHE A 5 17.92 -8.11 -16.50
CA PHE A 5 16.53 -8.07 -16.93
C PHE A 5 16.20 -9.14 -17.98
N ASN A 6 17.10 -9.40 -18.93
CA ASN A 6 16.94 -10.47 -19.91
C ASN A 6 16.92 -11.85 -19.23
N ASN A 7 17.78 -12.07 -18.24
CA ASN A 7 17.83 -13.31 -17.48
C ASN A 7 16.53 -13.51 -16.66
N LEU A 8 15.96 -12.46 -16.09
CA LEU A 8 14.67 -12.53 -15.39
C LEU A 8 13.50 -12.79 -16.35
N LYS A 9 13.50 -12.13 -17.51
CA LYS A 9 12.48 -12.32 -18.54
C LYS A 9 12.43 -13.76 -19.04
N ASN A 10 13.60 -14.39 -19.16
CA ASN A 10 13.73 -15.75 -19.70
C ASN A 10 13.74 -16.83 -18.61
N ASN A 11 13.67 -16.48 -17.31
CA ASN A 11 13.62 -17.45 -16.22
C ASN A 11 12.17 -17.92 -16.01
N PRO A 12 11.85 -19.21 -16.24
CA PRO A 12 10.48 -19.73 -16.14
C PRO A 12 9.93 -19.65 -14.71
N GLU A 13 10.74 -19.91 -13.68
CA GLU A 13 10.31 -19.83 -12.27
C GLU A 13 9.90 -18.40 -11.90
N PHE A 14 10.67 -17.43 -12.39
CA PHE A 14 10.36 -16.01 -12.16
C PHE A 14 9.06 -15.61 -12.87
N GLN A 15 8.86 -16.03 -14.12
CA GLN A 15 7.63 -15.73 -14.86
C GLN A 15 6.40 -16.38 -14.23
N GLU A 16 6.52 -17.61 -13.74
CA GLU A 16 5.43 -18.31 -13.06
C GLU A 16 5.03 -17.57 -11.77
N LYS A 17 6.00 -17.23 -10.93
CA LYS A 17 5.76 -16.43 -9.72
C LYS A 17 5.17 -15.07 -10.05
N LEU A 18 5.65 -14.42 -11.11
CA LEU A 18 5.13 -13.13 -11.55
C LEU A 18 3.66 -13.21 -11.97
N GLN A 19 3.26 -14.28 -12.66
CA GLN A 19 1.87 -14.53 -13.02
C GLN A 19 1.00 -14.85 -11.80
N GLN A 20 1.53 -15.56 -10.80
CA GLN A 20 0.83 -15.83 -9.54
C GLN A 20 0.62 -14.56 -8.69
N MET A 21 1.56 -13.61 -8.74
CA MET A 21 1.48 -12.33 -8.02
C MET A 21 0.53 -11.33 -8.66
N LYS A 22 0.21 -11.51 -9.95
CA LYS A 22 -0.68 -10.62 -10.67
C LYS A 22 -2.08 -10.64 -10.05
N PRO A 23 -2.69 -9.48 -9.78
CA PRO A 23 -4.06 -9.42 -9.29
C PRO A 23 -5.03 -10.15 -10.24
N LYS A 24 -5.94 -10.96 -9.68
CA LYS A 24 -6.93 -11.70 -10.46
C LYS A 24 -7.94 -10.74 -11.08
N ARG A 25 -8.28 -10.94 -12.36
CA ARG A 25 -9.30 -10.15 -13.06
C ARG A 25 -10.71 -10.56 -12.65
N ASN A 26 -11.08 -10.25 -11.41
CA ASN A 26 -12.41 -10.41 -10.86
C ASN A 26 -12.69 -9.31 -9.83
N ILE A 27 -13.92 -9.27 -9.30
CA ILE A 27 -14.34 -8.26 -8.33
C ILE A 27 -13.40 -8.19 -7.13
N TRP A 28 -12.93 -9.34 -6.64
CA TRP A 28 -12.03 -9.42 -5.48
C TRP A 28 -10.64 -8.88 -5.76
N GLY A 29 -10.09 -9.10 -6.96
CA GLY A 29 -8.79 -8.54 -7.33
C GLY A 29 -8.85 -7.02 -7.48
N VAL A 30 -9.92 -6.49 -8.07
CA VAL A 30 -10.13 -5.03 -8.16
C VAL A 30 -10.29 -4.43 -6.76
N LEU A 31 -11.15 -5.02 -5.93
CA LEU A 31 -11.34 -4.57 -4.54
C LEU A 31 -10.05 -4.65 -3.74
N GLY A 32 -9.26 -5.71 -3.90
CA GLY A 32 -7.96 -5.83 -3.24
C GLY A 32 -7.02 -4.67 -3.57
N VAL A 33 -6.91 -4.30 -4.85
CA VAL A 33 -6.08 -3.15 -5.26
C VAL A 33 -6.66 -1.84 -4.72
N MET A 34 -7.98 -1.64 -4.78
CA MET A 34 -8.64 -0.44 -4.25
C MET A 34 -8.43 -0.28 -2.73
N LEU A 35 -8.65 -1.35 -1.97
CA LEU A 35 -8.55 -1.35 -0.51
C LEU A 35 -7.11 -1.16 -0.01
N VAL A 36 -6.11 -1.60 -0.76
CA VAL A 36 -4.70 -1.52 -0.34
C VAL A 36 -4.05 -0.19 -0.75
N PHE A 37 -4.31 0.30 -1.96
CA PHE A 37 -3.58 1.44 -2.51
C PHE A 37 -4.34 2.77 -2.51
N PHE A 38 -5.68 2.75 -2.44
CA PHE A 38 -6.49 3.96 -2.58
C PHE A 38 -7.26 4.29 -1.31
N VAL A 39 -7.87 3.30 -0.66
CA VAL A 39 -8.64 3.56 0.57
C VAL A 39 -7.78 4.16 1.69
N PRO A 40 -6.56 3.67 1.99
CA PRO A 40 -5.72 4.28 3.02
C PRO A 40 -5.36 5.73 2.71
N GLU A 41 -5.19 6.07 1.43
CA GLU A 41 -4.92 7.45 0.98
C GLU A 41 -6.14 8.37 1.21
N VAL A 42 -7.34 7.87 0.93
CA VAL A 42 -8.60 8.60 1.22
C VAL A 42 -8.74 8.83 2.72
N VAL A 43 -8.50 7.78 3.53
CA VAL A 43 -8.57 7.89 4.99
C VAL A 43 -7.55 8.89 5.51
N ASN A 44 -6.29 8.83 5.03
CA ASN A 44 -5.26 9.78 5.41
C ASN A 44 -5.65 11.22 5.05
N TYR A 45 -6.11 11.46 3.82
CA TYR A 45 -6.44 12.81 3.36
C TYR A 45 -7.58 13.45 4.15
N PHE A 46 -8.63 12.68 4.48
CA PHE A 46 -9.82 13.24 5.14
C PHE A 46 -9.80 13.17 6.67
N TYR A 47 -9.09 12.21 7.27
CA TYR A 47 -9.20 11.93 8.71
C TYR A 47 -7.86 11.92 9.44
N SER A 48 -6.76 12.35 8.81
CA SER A 48 -5.42 12.33 9.45
C SER A 48 -5.37 13.10 10.77
N VAL A 49 -6.01 14.26 10.84
CA VAL A 49 -6.00 15.11 12.04
C VAL A 49 -6.70 14.39 13.20
N GLU A 50 -7.90 13.90 12.97
CA GLU A 50 -8.71 13.19 13.96
C GLU A 50 -8.03 11.90 14.41
N ILE A 51 -7.44 11.14 13.48
CA ILE A 51 -6.71 9.91 13.79
C ILE A 51 -5.48 10.22 14.66
N ASN A 52 -4.69 11.23 14.31
CA ASN A 52 -3.50 11.59 15.08
C ASN A 52 -3.86 12.09 16.49
N LEU A 53 -4.90 12.92 16.62
CA LEU A 53 -5.38 13.36 17.94
C LEU A 53 -5.84 12.18 18.79
N TRP A 54 -6.65 11.29 18.23
CA TRP A 54 -7.11 10.09 18.93
C TRP A 54 -5.95 9.20 19.37
N ILE A 55 -4.92 9.03 18.53
CA ILE A 55 -3.73 8.24 18.88
C ILE A 55 -2.89 8.93 19.95
N GLN A 56 -2.73 10.25 19.90
CA GLN A 56 -2.02 11.01 20.95
C GLN A 56 -2.71 10.88 22.31
N GLU A 57 -4.04 10.92 22.35
CA GLU A 57 -4.82 10.68 23.58
C GLU A 57 -4.62 9.25 24.09
N LEU A 58 -4.71 8.25 23.21
CA LEU A 58 -4.48 6.85 23.56
C LEU A 58 -3.07 6.60 24.10
N ALA A 59 -2.05 7.23 23.48
CA ALA A 59 -0.66 7.12 23.89
C ALA A 59 -0.43 7.56 25.34
N GLN A 60 -1.12 8.62 25.80
CA GLN A 60 -1.01 9.13 27.17
C GLN A 60 -1.55 8.13 28.21
N THR A 61 -2.52 7.30 27.82
CA THR A 61 -3.13 6.30 28.71
C THR A 61 -2.37 4.97 28.74
N THR A 62 -1.33 4.83 27.93
CA THR A 62 -0.60 3.57 27.80
C THR A 62 0.32 3.33 29.01
N PRO A 63 0.29 2.14 29.64
CA PRO A 63 1.14 1.83 30.80
C PRO A 63 2.64 1.93 30.52
N ASN A 64 3.04 1.65 29.28
CA ASN A 64 4.40 1.77 28.79
C ASN A 64 4.53 3.03 27.92
N GLN A 65 5.23 4.03 28.45
CA GLN A 65 5.42 5.32 27.79
C GLN A 65 6.26 5.23 26.51
N ASP A 66 7.20 4.29 26.41
CA ASP A 66 7.99 4.10 25.20
C ASP A 66 7.12 3.59 24.04
N ILE A 67 6.17 2.70 24.33
CA ILE A 67 5.20 2.20 23.35
C ILE A 67 4.23 3.30 22.93
N GLY A 68 3.74 4.10 23.90
CA GLY A 68 2.87 5.24 23.61
C GLY A 68 3.55 6.27 22.71
N ASN A 69 4.79 6.64 23.02
CA ASN A 69 5.57 7.58 22.22
C ASN A 69 5.85 7.05 20.81
N LEU A 70 6.19 5.76 20.67
CA LEU A 70 6.38 5.14 19.36
C LEU A 70 5.09 5.17 18.54
N LEU A 71 3.95 4.88 19.17
CA LEU A 71 2.66 4.89 18.49
C LEU A 71 2.30 6.30 17.99
N ALA A 72 2.38 7.31 18.86
CA ALA A 72 2.14 8.71 18.49
C ALA A 72 3.07 9.17 17.37
N TRP A 73 4.38 8.94 17.51
CA TRP A 73 5.36 9.28 16.48
C TRP A 73 5.06 8.57 15.15
N SER A 74 4.71 7.29 15.18
CA SER A 74 4.41 6.52 13.97
C SER A 74 3.15 7.05 13.27
N SER A 75 2.14 7.45 14.04
CA SER A 75 0.88 7.97 13.50
C SER A 75 1.10 9.27 12.75
N GLU A 76 1.87 10.21 13.30
CA GLU A 76 2.18 11.48 12.64
C GLU A 76 2.99 11.29 11.35
N LYS A 77 3.76 10.20 11.24
CA LYS A 77 4.52 9.86 10.03
C LYS A 77 3.68 9.14 8.97
N ILE A 78 2.68 8.39 9.39
CA ILE A 78 1.80 7.62 8.49
C ILE A 78 0.65 8.51 8.01
N PHE A 79 0.04 9.26 8.92
CA PHE A 79 -1.14 10.08 8.67
C PHE A 79 -0.76 11.56 8.54
N THR A 80 -0.15 11.91 7.42
CA THR A 80 0.32 13.29 7.14
C THR A 80 -0.77 14.20 6.57
N GLY A 81 -1.90 13.65 6.14
CA GLY A 81 -2.92 14.37 5.36
C GLY A 81 -2.53 14.57 3.89
N GLU A 82 -1.33 14.19 3.48
CA GLU A 82 -0.88 14.26 2.09
C GLU A 82 -1.21 12.97 1.33
N ILE A 83 -1.49 13.09 0.03
CA ILE A 83 -1.71 11.92 -0.83
C ILE A 83 -0.37 11.36 -1.29
N SER A 84 -0.14 10.06 -1.07
CA SER A 84 1.01 9.35 -1.62
C SER A 84 0.79 9.04 -3.11
N TRP A 85 1.29 9.94 -3.96
CA TRP A 85 1.28 9.73 -5.42
C TRP A 85 2.00 8.45 -5.86
N PHE A 86 2.98 7.98 -5.08
CA PHE A 86 3.62 6.70 -5.31
C PHE A 86 2.65 5.52 -5.14
N ASN A 87 1.87 5.51 -4.05
CA ASN A 87 0.86 4.46 -3.82
C ASN A 87 -0.26 4.51 -4.87
N ILE A 88 -0.74 5.72 -5.21
CA ILE A 88 -1.72 5.90 -6.29
C ILE A 88 -1.17 5.37 -7.61
N GLY A 89 0.08 5.71 -7.95
CA GLY A 89 0.75 5.23 -9.15
C GLY A 89 0.87 3.71 -9.19
N LEU A 90 1.27 3.07 -8.09
CA LEU A 90 1.33 1.62 -7.98
C LEU A 90 -0.06 0.98 -8.11
N GLY A 91 -1.07 1.53 -7.45
CA GLY A 91 -2.45 1.06 -7.55
C GLY A 91 -2.95 1.09 -9.00
N VAL A 92 -2.73 2.20 -9.70
CA VAL A 92 -3.06 2.32 -11.13
C VAL A 92 -2.27 1.31 -11.96
N ALA A 93 -0.97 1.15 -11.71
CA ALA A 93 -0.15 0.18 -12.44
C ALA A 93 -0.66 -1.26 -12.26
N PHE A 94 -1.08 -1.65 -11.05
CA PHE A 94 -1.67 -2.97 -10.78
C PHE A 94 -3.04 -3.15 -11.44
N LEU A 95 -3.89 -2.12 -11.44
CA LEU A 95 -5.15 -2.15 -12.19
C LEU A 95 -4.89 -2.31 -13.69
N VAL A 96 -4.00 -1.52 -14.27
CA VAL A 96 -3.63 -1.64 -15.69
C VAL A 96 -3.06 -3.04 -15.97
N TRP A 97 -2.13 -3.54 -15.16
CA TRP A 97 -1.53 -4.86 -15.34
C TRP A 97 -2.57 -5.99 -15.28
N MET A 98 -3.58 -5.87 -14.41
CA MET A 98 -4.71 -6.81 -14.33
C MET A 98 -5.47 -6.94 -15.66
N PHE A 99 -5.58 -5.85 -16.44
CA PHE A 99 -6.35 -5.80 -17.69
C PHE A 99 -5.51 -5.83 -18.97
N TRP A 100 -4.20 -5.57 -18.91
CA TRP A 100 -3.34 -5.49 -20.10
C TRP A 100 -2.96 -6.86 -20.68
N ASP A 101 -3.15 -7.94 -19.93
CA ASP A 101 -2.85 -9.28 -20.45
C ASP A 101 -4.01 -9.80 -21.28
N LYS A 102 -3.76 -9.95 -22.58
CA LYS A 102 -4.60 -10.76 -23.46
C LYS A 102 -4.44 -12.21 -23.01
N ARG A 103 -5.54 -12.87 -22.67
CA ARG A 103 -5.58 -14.34 -22.75
C ARG A 103 -5.16 -14.78 -24.15
#